data_AF-A0AAJ3GPJ9-F1
#
_entry.id   AF-A0AAJ3GPJ9-F1
#
_cell.length_a   1.000
_cell.length_b   1.000
_cell.length_c   1.000
_cell.angle_alpha   90.00
_cell.angle_beta   90.00
_cell.angle_gamma   90.00
#
_symmetry.space_group_name_H-M   'P 1'
#
loop_
_entity.id
_entity.type
_entity.pdbx_description
1 polymer ?
#
loop_
_entity_poly.entity_id
_entity_poly.type
_entity_poly.pdbx_seq_one_letter_code
_entity_poly.pdbx_strand_id
1 'polypeptide(L)'
;MRLTPALLALALAGCNAKPPQLSESAQARLDAPLPTSEKQRVWECAGTSNVVEGHKFVLKLQGKPADWGGEIWSTLERAKRLGCTQAEMDAPDMGHWSSPFVVPHPR
;
A
#
# COMPACT_ATOMS: atom_id res chain seq x y z
N MET A 1 10.77 -16.71 -38.17
CA MET A 1 10.28 -15.81 -37.11
C MET A 1 9.93 -16.65 -35.88
N ARG A 2 10.81 -16.71 -34.88
CA ARG A 2 10.54 -17.35 -33.59
C ARG A 2 10.29 -16.22 -32.59
N LEU A 3 9.02 -15.86 -32.41
CA LEU A 3 8.61 -14.93 -31.35
C LEU A 3 8.84 -15.61 -30.01
N THR A 4 9.81 -15.10 -29.27
CA THR A 4 10.27 -15.55 -27.96
C THR A 4 9.10 -15.57 -26.95
N PRO A 5 8.77 -16.73 -26.34
CA PRO A 5 7.70 -16.84 -25.34
C PRO A 5 7.95 -16.03 -24.06
N ALA A 6 9.17 -15.51 -23.87
CA ALA A 6 9.54 -14.65 -22.74
C ALA A 6 8.76 -13.32 -22.72
N LEU A 7 8.40 -12.76 -23.88
CA LEU A 7 7.69 -11.47 -23.95
C LEU A 7 6.20 -11.60 -23.55
N LEU A 8 5.58 -12.77 -23.75
CA LEU A 8 4.20 -13.02 -23.31
C LEU A 8 4.09 -13.18 -21.79
N ALA A 9 5.13 -13.69 -21.13
CA ALA A 9 5.13 -13.86 -19.67
C ALA A 9 5.17 -12.51 -18.92
N LEU A 10 5.83 -11.50 -19.48
CA LEU A 10 5.87 -10.14 -18.91
C LEU A 10 4.52 -9.42 -19.01
N ALA A 11 3.74 -9.68 -20.06
CA ALA A 11 2.42 -9.07 -20.23
C ALA A 11 1.38 -9.61 -19.23
N LEU A 12 1.47 -10.90 -18.86
CA LEU A 12 0.54 -11.54 -17.92
C LEU A 12 0.84 -11.19 -16.45
N ALA A 13 2.06 -10.80 -16.11
CA ALA A 13 2.41 -10.35 -14.76
C ALA A 13 1.76 -9.00 -14.39
N GLY A 14 1.41 -8.16 -15.38
CA GLY A 14 0.77 -6.87 -15.16
C GLY A 14 -0.72 -6.91 -14.81
N CYS A 15 -1.41 -8.02 -15.11
CA CYS A 15 -2.85 -8.18 -14.85
C CYS A 15 -3.18 -8.77 -13.48
N ASN A 16 -2.18 -9.24 -12.73
CA ASN A 16 -2.35 -9.70 -11.34
C ASN A 16 -2.29 -8.55 -10.32
N ALA A 17 -2.28 -7.29 -10.78
CA ALA A 17 -1.99 -6.16 -9.92
C ALA A 17 -3.08 -5.93 -8.87
N LYS A 18 -4.35 -5.89 -9.23
CA LYS A 18 -5.45 -5.55 -8.30
C LYS A 18 -6.17 -6.81 -7.80
N PRO A 19 -6.39 -6.98 -6.48
CA PRO A 19 -7.25 -8.03 -5.93
C PRO A 19 -8.66 -7.98 -6.55
N PRO A 20 -9.29 -9.13 -6.81
CA PRO A 20 -10.60 -9.18 -7.48
C PRO A 20 -11.71 -8.46 -6.69
N GLN A 21 -11.54 -8.35 -5.37
CA GLN A 21 -12.43 -7.62 -4.49
C GLN A 21 -11.62 -6.91 -3.41
N LEU A 22 -11.90 -5.61 -3.22
CA LEU A 22 -11.38 -4.83 -2.11
C LEU A 22 -12.41 -4.80 -0.98
N SER A 23 -11.92 -4.85 0.26
CA SER A 23 -12.71 -4.50 1.44
C SER A 23 -13.15 -3.03 1.37
N GLU A 24 -14.15 -2.66 2.17
CA GLU A 24 -14.59 -1.27 2.31
C GLU A 24 -13.45 -0.35 2.77
N SER A 25 -12.63 -0.81 3.73
CA SER A 25 -11.46 -0.08 4.23
C SER A 25 -10.36 0.07 3.17
N ALA A 26 -10.08 -0.96 2.38
CA ALA A 26 -9.11 -0.89 1.29
C ALA A 26 -9.56 0.09 0.20
N GLN A 27 -10.85 0.08 -0.14
CA GLN A 27 -11.42 1.03 -1.10
C GLN A 27 -11.40 2.46 -0.54
N ALA A 28 -11.81 2.66 0.71
CA ALA A 28 -11.78 3.97 1.37
C ALA A 28 -10.36 4.56 1.42
N ARG A 29 -9.33 3.74 1.64
CA ARG A 29 -7.92 4.18 1.58
C ARG A 29 -7.54 4.71 0.20
N LEU A 30 -8.03 4.09 -0.88
CA LEU A 30 -7.74 4.54 -2.24
C LEU A 30 -8.51 5.80 -2.65
N ASP A 31 -9.71 5.95 -2.12
CA ASP A 31 -10.59 7.09 -2.41
C ASP A 31 -10.32 8.30 -1.51
N ALA A 32 -9.56 8.11 -0.43
CA ALA A 32 -9.15 9.21 0.45
C ALA A 32 -8.38 10.28 -0.34
N PRO A 33 -8.66 11.57 -0.08
CA PRO A 33 -8.07 12.67 -0.82
C PRO A 33 -6.54 12.61 -0.77
N LEU A 34 -5.90 13.06 -1.86
CA LEU A 34 -4.45 13.20 -1.88
C LEU A 34 -4.02 14.35 -0.95
N PRO A 35 -2.83 14.24 -0.33
CA PRO A 35 -2.31 15.27 0.56
C PRO A 35 -2.11 16.60 -0.19
N THR A 36 -2.40 17.70 0.49
CA THR A 36 -2.24 19.06 -0.07
C THR A 36 -0.88 19.68 0.22
N SER A 37 -0.04 19.00 1.02
CA SER A 37 1.30 19.44 1.38
C SER A 37 2.30 18.29 1.39
N GLU A 38 3.56 18.62 1.14
CA GLU A 38 4.66 17.65 1.15
C GLU A 38 4.85 17.00 2.53
N LYS A 39 4.65 17.78 3.60
CA LYS A 39 4.72 17.26 4.97
C LYS A 39 3.66 16.19 5.22
N GLN A 40 2.43 16.41 4.73
CA GLN A 40 1.36 15.43 4.84
C GLN A 40 1.65 14.19 3.98
N ARG A 41 2.19 14.37 2.76
CA ARG A 41 2.61 13.27 1.88
C ARG A 41 3.63 12.36 2.56
N VAL A 42 4.73 12.92 3.06
CA VAL A 42 5.79 12.17 3.76
C VAL A 42 5.23 11.50 5.02
N TRP A 43 4.32 12.17 5.73
CA TRP A 43 3.63 11.59 6.89
C TRP A 43 2.75 10.39 6.54
N GLU A 44 2.02 10.42 5.42
CA GLU A 44 1.27 9.25 4.92
C GLU A 44 2.18 8.12 4.43
N CYS A 45 3.37 8.43 3.91
CA CYS A 45 4.33 7.42 3.46
C CYS A 45 4.99 6.66 4.63
N ALA A 46 5.30 7.35 5.73
CA ALA A 46 6.05 6.80 6.85
C ALA A 46 5.42 5.55 7.47
N GLY A 47 6.25 4.55 7.77
CA GLY A 47 5.84 3.29 8.41
C GLY A 47 5.09 2.32 7.50
N THR A 48 4.89 2.64 6.21
CA THR A 48 4.16 1.79 5.25
C THR A 48 4.74 0.39 5.14
N SER A 49 6.08 0.25 5.09
CA SER A 49 6.72 -1.07 5.00
C SER A 49 6.38 -1.95 6.19
N ASN A 50 6.39 -1.38 7.40
CA ASN A 50 6.06 -2.09 8.64
C ASN A 50 4.59 -2.51 8.67
N VAL A 51 3.68 -1.66 8.18
CA VAL A 51 2.24 -1.97 8.12
C VAL A 51 1.95 -3.10 7.14
N VAL A 52 2.63 -3.11 5.99
CA VAL A 52 2.52 -4.19 5.00
C VAL A 52 2.99 -5.51 5.59
N GLU A 53 4.16 -5.55 6.25
CA GLU A 53 4.66 -6.76 6.91
C GLU A 53 3.77 -7.20 8.08
N GLY A 54 3.25 -6.25 8.87
CA GLY A 54 2.29 -6.51 9.94
C GLY A 54 0.99 -7.16 9.41
N HIS A 55 0.46 -6.65 8.30
CA HIS A 55 -0.72 -7.24 7.64
C HIS A 55 -0.45 -8.67 7.17
N LYS A 56 0.69 -8.93 6.52
CA LYS A 56 1.08 -10.28 6.11
C LYS A 56 1.13 -11.23 7.31
N PHE A 57 1.70 -10.78 8.42
CA PHE A 57 1.79 -11.56 9.65
C PHE A 57 0.40 -11.87 10.23
N VAL A 58 -0.48 -10.87 10.35
CA VAL A 58 -1.85 -11.05 10.89
C VAL A 58 -2.67 -11.99 10.01
N LEU A 59 -2.65 -11.80 8.68
CA LEU A 59 -3.39 -12.67 7.76
C LEU A 59 -2.93 -14.12 7.83
N LYS A 60 -1.61 -14.34 7.98
CA LYS A 60 -1.05 -15.67 8.20
C LYS A 60 -1.59 -16.33 9.47
N LEU A 61 -1.67 -15.58 10.59
CA LEU A 61 -2.25 -16.10 11.83
C LEU A 61 -3.74 -16.45 11.70
N GLN A 62 -4.46 -15.75 10.83
CA GLN A 62 -5.88 -15.99 10.56
C GLN A 62 -6.12 -17.12 9.54
N GLY A 63 -5.07 -17.76 9.01
CA GLY A 63 -5.19 -18.77 7.96
C GLY A 63 -5.74 -18.19 6.64
N LYS A 64 -5.56 -16.89 6.41
CA LYS A 64 -6.04 -16.20 5.21
C LYS A 64 -4.94 -16.10 4.15
N PRO A 65 -5.30 -16.06 2.85
CA PRO A 65 -4.38 -15.70 1.78
C PRO A 65 -3.67 -14.38 2.04
N ALA A 66 -2.45 -14.25 1.48
CA ALA A 66 -1.77 -12.97 1.43
C ALA A 66 -2.67 -11.94 0.72
N ASP A 67 -2.83 -10.77 1.34
CA ASP A 67 -3.68 -9.68 0.84
C ASP A 67 -5.19 -10.01 0.73
N TRP A 68 -5.70 -10.88 1.61
CA TRP A 68 -7.13 -11.08 1.76
C TRP A 68 -7.85 -9.75 2.05
N GLY A 69 -8.75 -9.34 1.16
CA GLY A 69 -9.45 -8.05 1.24
C GLY A 69 -8.71 -6.87 0.60
N GLY A 70 -7.50 -7.06 0.07
CA GLY A 70 -6.78 -6.03 -0.68
C GLY A 70 -6.18 -4.88 0.14
N GLU A 71 -6.00 -5.07 1.45
CA GLU A 71 -5.41 -4.07 2.34
C GLU A 71 -3.93 -3.79 2.04
N ILE A 72 -3.15 -4.83 1.74
CA ILE A 72 -1.75 -4.69 1.35
C ILE A 72 -1.68 -4.02 -0.01
N TRP A 73 -2.48 -4.48 -0.99
CA TRP A 73 -2.48 -3.86 -2.31
C TRP A 73 -2.90 -2.39 -2.27
N SER A 74 -4.01 -2.07 -1.60
CA SER A 74 -4.48 -0.68 -1.50
C SER A 74 -3.48 0.24 -0.81
N THR A 75 -2.78 -0.26 0.20
CA THR A 75 -1.72 0.48 0.90
C THR A 75 -0.54 0.75 -0.04
N LEU A 76 -0.06 -0.26 -0.77
CA LEU A 76 1.04 -0.12 -1.71
C LEU A 76 0.67 0.75 -2.92
N GLU A 77 -0.55 0.61 -3.43
CA GLU A 77 -1.07 1.43 -4.54
C GLU A 77 -1.24 2.88 -4.11
N ARG A 78 -1.71 3.15 -2.87
CA ARG A 78 -1.72 4.51 -2.34
C ARG A 78 -0.31 5.07 -2.21
N ALA A 79 0.64 4.33 -1.64
CA ALA A 79 2.03 4.77 -1.52
C ALA A 79 2.63 5.09 -2.90
N LYS A 80 2.31 4.30 -3.93
CA LYS A 80 2.68 4.56 -5.31
C LYS A 80 2.06 5.85 -5.86
N ARG A 81 0.76 6.09 -5.63
CA ARG A 81 0.07 7.34 -6.04
C ARG A 81 0.64 8.58 -5.35
N LEU A 82 1.13 8.41 -4.11
CA LEU A 82 1.82 9.44 -3.34
C LEU A 82 3.28 9.63 -3.73
N GLY A 83 3.83 8.80 -4.63
CA GLY A 83 5.24 8.85 -4.99
C GLY A 83 6.19 8.56 -3.83
N CYS A 84 5.74 7.74 -2.86
CA CYS A 84 6.57 7.39 -1.71
C CYS A 84 7.85 6.68 -2.15
N THR A 85 8.99 7.12 -1.62
CA THR A 85 10.25 6.39 -1.79
C THR A 85 10.35 5.23 -0.80
N GLN A 86 11.19 4.25 -1.08
CA GLN A 86 11.44 3.15 -0.14
C GLN A 86 11.95 3.66 1.21
N ALA A 87 12.82 4.67 1.21
CA ALA A 87 13.34 5.29 2.43
C ALA A 87 12.24 5.97 3.26
N GLU A 88 11.26 6.59 2.61
CA GLU A 88 10.09 7.17 3.30
C GLU A 88 9.20 6.07 3.89
N MET A 89 8.97 4.97 3.16
CA MET A 89 8.14 3.85 3.64
C MET A 89 8.79 3.08 4.80
N ASP A 90 10.12 3.02 4.84
CA ASP A 90 10.90 2.38 5.89
C ASP A 90 11.13 3.28 7.11
N ALA A 91 10.85 4.58 7.00
CA ALA A 91 10.93 5.50 8.13
C ALA A 91 9.95 5.08 9.24
N PRO A 92 10.27 5.36 10.53
CA PRO A 92 9.34 5.13 11.62
C PRO A 92 7.99 5.80 11.40
N ASP A 93 6.91 5.13 11.78
CA ASP A 93 5.56 5.72 11.72
C ASP A 93 5.53 7.05 12.48
N MET A 94 5.03 8.09 11.82
CA MET A 94 4.87 9.43 12.40
C MET A 94 3.47 9.64 13.01
N GLY A 95 2.82 8.54 13.40
CA GLY A 95 1.47 8.52 13.96
C GLY A 95 0.36 8.38 12.91
N HIS A 96 0.71 8.07 11.66
CA HIS A 96 -0.26 7.76 10.59
C HIS A 96 -0.89 6.38 10.82
N TRP A 97 -0.12 5.41 11.31
CA TRP A 97 -0.59 4.05 11.54
C TRP A 97 -0.86 3.74 13.03
N SER A 98 -0.69 4.75 13.88
CA SER A 98 -0.87 4.65 15.32
C SER A 98 -2.34 4.78 15.74
N SER A 99 -2.65 4.22 16.92
CA SER A 99 -3.93 4.41 17.61
C SER A 99 -3.67 5.08 18.97
N PRO A 100 -4.15 6.32 19.21
CA PRO A 100 -4.93 7.14 18.28
C PRO A 100 -4.10 7.67 17.11
N PHE A 101 -4.79 8.00 16.03
CA PHE A 101 -4.21 8.60 14.84
C PHE A 101 -3.73 10.03 15.12
N VAL A 102 -2.51 10.37 14.69
CA VAL A 102 -1.93 11.70 14.90
C VAL A 102 -1.91 12.45 13.57
N VAL A 103 -2.95 13.24 13.30
CA VAL A 103 -2.99 14.10 12.10
C VAL A 103 -1.82 15.09 12.15
N PRO A 104 -1.09 15.32 11.05
CA PRO A 104 -0.08 16.36 11.02
C PRO A 104 -0.80 17.69 11.22
N HIS A 105 -0.63 18.28 12.41
CA HIS A 105 -1.06 19.66 12.62
C HIS A 105 -0.17 20.54 11.74
N PRO A 106 -0.74 21.33 10.80
CA PRO A 106 -0.01 22.47 10.31
C PRO A 106 0.30 23.36 11.52
N ARG A 107 1.58 23.52 11.84
CA ARG A 107 2.03 24.68 12.61
C ARG A 107 2.22 25.83 11.65
#